data_AF-A0A350J712-F1
#
_entry.id   AF-A0A350J712-F1
#
_cell.length_a   1.000
_cell.length_b   1.000
_cell.length_c   1.000
_cell.angle_alpha   90.00
_cell.angle_beta   90.00
_cell.angle_gamma   90.00
#
_symmetry.space_group_name_H-M   'P 1'
#
loop_
_entity.id
_entity.type
_entity.pdbx_description
1 polymer ?
#
loop_
_entity_poly.entity_id
_entity_poly.type
_entity_poly.pdbx_seq_one_letter_code
_entity_poly.pdbx_strand_id
1 'polypeptide(L)'
;MRRKALSILTLVLSATVFASCTEDVPEETTKETTAATTSETSEASEASEATGLVEGKTNTMYLSFDDPGGPELTGVRLSVCCSDALMSQISVTDLYGVNVLHSEVLGLVGIPLEIDYPADHVYAMEVEFFYDEDSLRGYDENHMSIIRYDEDNYFYVDVDNELDTEANTLTFTPEGPGVYMIIGADSWDEIFNGDFQEPDQSGYITDWERSADTGSIMELADTEWALMNAPVFTVENVEQLASVVWYVNSFDDYVTVDLQSDIDLEGYDWVPMGTSQVDCYGFSGCFYGNGHTISNMSITSSRGGGVGFIGYSKDLEVYDLNIVDASITGGGSVGILGGEVIGGPYISNVNVSGEINDYYNDAGGILGHEVYAVFENCTARVTIDGEPCNYLSARLQYLDEADLEEVFEVTMDDTGLISRTSLDDESGYDNLTWHIERNGSVILDRLAYDEMSFNLFTIFIPESGDTYTVYLTYFNDYTYVRCSNIAEVTIE
;
A
#
# COMPACT_ATOMS: atom_id res chain seq x y z
N MET A 1 31.11 -7.47 16.16
CA MET A 1 30.84 -6.97 17.53
C MET A 1 30.72 -5.44 17.55
N ARG A 2 29.54 -4.93 17.19
CA ARG A 2 29.04 -3.61 17.58
C ARG A 2 27.58 -3.83 17.97
N ARG A 3 27.29 -3.69 19.25
CA ARG A 3 25.94 -3.81 19.82
C ARG A 3 25.12 -2.63 19.29
N LYS A 4 24.13 -2.89 18.43
CA LYS A 4 23.03 -1.95 18.20
C LYS A 4 22.14 -2.01 19.45
N ALA A 5 22.01 -0.90 20.14
CA ALA A 5 21.08 -0.76 21.25
C ALA A 5 19.70 -0.47 20.64
N LEU A 6 18.80 -1.44 20.76
CA LEU A 6 17.40 -1.27 20.38
C LEU A 6 16.73 -0.43 21.49
N SER A 7 16.43 0.83 21.19
CA SER A 7 15.67 1.69 22.08
C SER A 7 14.19 1.39 21.92
N ILE A 8 13.62 0.63 22.86
CA ILE A 8 12.18 0.42 23.00
C ILE A 8 11.54 1.78 23.32
N LEU A 9 10.92 2.39 22.32
CA LEU A 9 10.13 3.61 22.48
C LEU A 9 8.71 3.18 22.86
N THR A 10 8.34 3.38 24.12
CA THR A 10 6.99 3.12 24.63
C THR A 10 6.04 4.16 24.03
N LEU A 11 5.27 3.77 23.01
CA LEU A 11 4.24 4.62 22.42
C LEU A 11 3.02 4.65 23.36
N VAL A 12 2.78 5.79 24.00
CA VAL A 12 1.55 6.04 24.77
C VAL A 12 0.52 6.62 23.79
N LEU A 13 -0.40 5.80 23.30
CA LEU A 13 -1.56 6.27 22.53
C LEU A 13 -2.49 7.07 23.47
N SER A 14 -2.56 8.38 23.29
CA SER A 14 -3.67 9.18 23.80
C SER A 14 -4.76 9.23 22.73
N ALA A 15 -5.83 8.47 22.93
CA ALA A 15 -7.02 8.53 22.09
C ALA A 15 -7.69 9.91 22.22
N THR A 16 -7.61 10.72 21.16
CA THR A 16 -8.50 11.86 20.95
C THR A 16 -9.69 11.39 20.13
N VAL A 17 -10.85 11.42 20.78
CA VAL A 17 -12.17 11.13 20.22
C VAL A 17 -12.50 12.17 19.16
N PHE A 18 -12.58 11.75 17.89
CA PHE A 18 -13.31 12.47 16.86
C PHE A 18 -14.76 11.98 16.86
N ALA A 19 -15.69 12.92 16.99
CA ALA A 19 -17.13 12.67 16.96
C ALA A 19 -17.56 12.37 15.51
N SER A 20 -18.26 11.24 15.31
CA SER A 20 -18.88 10.89 14.03
C SER A 20 -20.17 11.70 13.81
N CYS A 21 -20.26 12.35 12.66
CA CYS A 21 -21.54 12.71 12.05
C CYS A 21 -21.98 11.55 11.15
N THR A 22 -23.29 11.34 11.13
CA THR A 22 -24.02 10.17 10.60
C THR A 22 -24.49 10.37 9.16
N GLU A 23 -24.58 9.25 8.42
CA GLU A 23 -25.28 9.02 7.12
C GLU A 23 -24.54 9.59 5.88
N ASP A 24 -24.19 8.88 4.81
CA ASP A 24 -24.46 7.52 4.31
C ASP A 24 -23.14 6.91 3.79
N VAL A 25 -22.79 5.72 4.30
CA VAL A 25 -21.63 4.93 3.82
C VAL A 25 -22.07 4.21 2.54
N PRO A 26 -21.40 4.38 1.38
CA PRO A 26 -21.59 3.46 0.27
C PRO A 26 -21.14 2.09 0.76
N GLU A 27 -22.01 1.08 0.64
CA GLU A 27 -21.81 -0.28 1.13
C GLU A 27 -20.33 -0.64 1.25
N GLU A 28 -19.86 -0.81 2.49
CA GLU A 28 -18.63 -1.55 2.76
C GLU A 28 -18.71 -2.80 1.89
N THR A 29 -17.82 -2.88 0.91
CA THR A 29 -17.48 -4.15 0.32
C THR A 29 -16.82 -4.93 1.45
N THR A 30 -17.65 -5.57 2.25
CA THR A 30 -17.30 -6.80 2.92
C THR A 30 -16.58 -7.61 1.85
N LYS A 31 -15.27 -7.86 2.05
CA LYS A 31 -14.59 -8.95 1.35
C LYS A 31 -15.52 -10.15 1.56
N GLU A 32 -16.31 -10.50 0.55
CA GLU A 32 -17.08 -11.73 0.57
C GLU A 32 -16.02 -12.81 0.69
N THR A 33 -15.90 -13.40 1.87
CA THR A 33 -15.11 -14.60 2.10
C THR A 33 -15.58 -15.60 1.05
N THR A 34 -14.72 -15.88 0.08
CA THR A 34 -14.96 -16.84 -0.98
C THR A 34 -15.43 -18.13 -0.30
N ALA A 35 -16.67 -18.52 -0.60
CA ALA A 35 -17.34 -19.61 0.10
C ALA A 35 -16.46 -20.87 0.14
N ALA A 36 -16.08 -21.29 1.35
CA ALA A 36 -15.36 -22.54 1.59
C ALA A 36 -16.07 -23.69 0.87
N THR A 37 -15.38 -24.34 -0.06
CA THR A 37 -15.92 -25.53 -0.71
C THR A 37 -15.77 -26.70 0.26
N THR A 38 -16.86 -27.01 0.97
CA THR A 38 -16.93 -28.14 1.90
C THR A 38 -17.07 -29.45 1.12
N SER A 39 -16.02 -30.28 1.11
CA SER A 39 -16.12 -31.68 0.71
C SER A 39 -16.13 -32.57 1.95
N GLU A 40 -17.29 -33.16 2.27
CA GLU A 40 -17.41 -34.14 3.35
C GLU A 40 -16.99 -35.53 2.86
N THR A 41 -15.94 -36.10 3.47
CA THR A 41 -15.63 -37.54 3.35
C THR A 41 -15.51 -38.15 4.74
N SER A 42 -16.36 -39.15 5.02
CA SER A 42 -16.31 -39.94 6.24
C SER A 42 -15.48 -41.21 6.00
N GLU A 43 -14.33 -41.34 6.63
CA GLU A 43 -13.64 -42.64 6.78
C GLU A 43 -13.60 -43.02 8.26
N ALA A 44 -13.91 -44.29 8.54
CA ALA A 44 -13.85 -44.87 9.87
C ALA A 44 -12.58 -45.72 9.97
N SER A 45 -11.68 -45.39 10.90
CA SER A 45 -10.54 -46.23 11.27
C SER A 45 -10.67 -46.69 12.73
N GLU A 46 -10.39 -47.96 12.98
CA GLU A 46 -10.39 -48.57 14.33
C GLU A 46 -8.99 -48.43 14.95
N ALA A 47 -8.89 -47.74 16.09
CA ALA A 47 -7.67 -47.73 16.93
C ALA A 47 -7.88 -48.55 18.21
N SER A 48 -6.91 -49.41 18.54
CA SER A 48 -7.02 -50.40 19.63
C SER A 48 -6.62 -49.86 21.01
N GLU A 49 -7.48 -50.17 21.99
CA GLU A 49 -7.39 -50.13 23.46
C GLU A 49 -6.15 -49.54 24.17
N ALA A 50 -6.34 -48.41 24.86
CA ALA A 50 -6.27 -48.34 26.32
C ALA A 50 -6.98 -47.09 26.89
N THR A 51 -7.81 -47.34 27.91
CA THR A 51 -8.44 -46.38 28.86
C THR A 51 -9.51 -45.41 28.32
N GLY A 52 -10.77 -45.87 28.31
CA GLY A 52 -11.95 -45.10 28.69
C GLY A 52 -12.18 -43.74 28.00
N LEU A 53 -12.43 -43.76 26.69
CA LEU A 53 -12.93 -42.61 25.94
C LEU A 53 -14.22 -42.99 25.21
N VAL A 54 -15.13 -42.04 25.10
CA VAL A 54 -16.36 -42.14 24.29
C VAL A 54 -15.95 -42.42 22.85
N GLU A 55 -16.57 -43.40 22.18
CA GLU A 55 -16.47 -43.57 20.72
C GLU A 55 -17.00 -42.29 20.04
N GLY A 56 -16.11 -41.35 19.76
CA GLY A 56 -16.42 -40.15 19.00
C GLY A 56 -16.09 -40.36 17.53
N LYS A 57 -17.04 -40.03 16.65
CA LYS A 57 -16.79 -39.96 15.21
C LYS A 57 -15.86 -38.78 14.96
N THR A 58 -14.75 -39.01 14.26
CA THR A 58 -13.89 -37.92 13.79
C THR A 58 -14.51 -37.36 12.51
N ASN A 59 -14.72 -36.05 12.48
CA ASN A 59 -15.16 -35.32 11.30
C ASN A 59 -14.02 -34.42 10.83
N THR A 60 -13.89 -34.25 9.51
CA THR A 60 -12.84 -33.42 8.92
C THR A 60 -13.47 -32.28 8.14
N MET A 61 -12.90 -31.09 8.26
CA MET A 61 -13.20 -29.94 7.40
C MET A 61 -11.92 -29.40 6.79
N TYR A 62 -12.02 -28.93 5.55
CA TYR A 62 -10.92 -28.32 4.81
C TYR A 62 -11.35 -26.93 4.33
N LEU A 63 -10.46 -25.95 4.47
CA LEU A 63 -10.58 -24.61 3.95
C LEU A 63 -9.34 -24.30 3.11
N SER A 64 -9.54 -23.66 1.95
CA SER A 64 -8.47 -23.13 1.12
C SER A 64 -8.42 -21.61 1.24
N PHE A 65 -7.22 -21.05 1.17
CA PHE A 65 -6.96 -19.62 1.18
C PHE A 65 -6.23 -19.21 -0.09
N ASP A 66 -6.47 -17.97 -0.50
CA ASP A 66 -5.88 -17.32 -1.67
C ASP A 66 -5.79 -15.82 -1.34
N ASP A 67 -5.16 -15.50 -0.20
CA ASP A 67 -4.94 -14.12 0.23
C ASP A 67 -3.56 -13.64 -0.25
N PRO A 68 -3.47 -12.62 -1.11
CA PRO A 68 -2.21 -12.11 -1.66
C PRO A 68 -1.26 -11.56 -0.58
N GLY A 69 -1.78 -11.18 0.59
CA GLY A 69 -0.97 -10.72 1.71
C GLY A 69 -0.15 -11.83 2.37
N GLY A 70 -0.67 -13.05 2.38
CA GLY A 70 -0.02 -14.23 2.95
C GLY A 70 -0.19 -15.49 2.09
N PRO A 71 0.33 -15.48 0.84
CA PRO A 71 0.17 -16.58 -0.11
C PRO A 71 0.87 -17.87 0.34
N GLU A 72 1.75 -17.78 1.34
CA GLU A 72 2.47 -18.92 1.88
C GLU A 72 1.51 -19.94 2.50
N LEU A 73 0.40 -19.52 3.12
CA LEU A 73 -0.59 -20.43 3.71
C LEU A 73 -1.78 -20.63 2.77
N THR A 74 -1.89 -21.82 2.18
CA THR A 74 -2.88 -22.13 1.14
C THR A 74 -4.10 -22.87 1.65
N GLY A 75 -4.04 -23.41 2.87
CA GLY A 75 -5.17 -24.15 3.42
C GLY A 75 -5.05 -24.58 4.87
N VAL A 76 -6.18 -25.00 5.41
CA VAL A 76 -6.33 -25.59 6.74
C VAL A 76 -7.17 -26.86 6.64
N ARG A 77 -6.72 -27.92 7.31
CA ARG A 77 -7.54 -29.09 7.64
C ARG A 77 -7.72 -29.19 9.14
N LEU A 78 -8.97 -29.33 9.57
CA LEU A 78 -9.31 -29.62 10.97
C LEU A 78 -9.88 -31.03 11.04
N SER A 79 -9.26 -31.90 11.84
CA SER A 79 -9.74 -33.23 12.18
C SER A 79 -10.27 -33.22 13.62
N VAL A 80 -11.58 -33.27 13.79
CA VAL A 80 -12.25 -32.98 15.06
C VAL A 80 -13.08 -34.17 15.54
N CYS A 81 -12.79 -34.61 16.76
CA CYS A 81 -13.61 -35.57 17.49
C CYS A 81 -14.60 -34.83 18.37
N CYS A 82 -15.83 -34.68 17.89
CA CYS A 82 -16.94 -34.05 18.60
C CYS A 82 -18.28 -34.68 18.17
N SER A 83 -19.40 -34.27 18.78
CA SER A 83 -20.71 -34.65 18.24
C SER A 83 -21.03 -33.89 16.95
N ASP A 84 -21.60 -34.55 15.94
CA ASP A 84 -21.90 -33.95 14.63
C ASP A 84 -22.64 -32.60 14.68
N ALA A 85 -23.45 -32.33 15.72
CA ALA A 85 -24.17 -31.06 15.90
C ALA A 85 -23.27 -29.84 16.24
N LEU A 86 -21.98 -30.06 16.50
CA LEU A 86 -21.02 -29.02 16.88
C LEU A 86 -20.11 -28.58 15.74
N MET A 87 -20.02 -29.35 14.64
CA MET A 87 -19.19 -28.98 13.48
C MET A 87 -19.61 -27.64 12.88
N SER A 88 -20.90 -27.29 12.93
CA SER A 88 -21.40 -26.00 12.46
C SER A 88 -21.07 -24.81 13.37
N GLN A 89 -20.42 -25.05 14.51
CA GLN A 89 -20.01 -24.03 15.48
C GLN A 89 -18.49 -23.82 15.49
N ILE A 90 -17.77 -24.48 14.57
CA ILE A 90 -16.34 -24.29 14.37
C ILE A 90 -16.16 -23.29 13.23
N SER A 91 -15.38 -22.26 13.45
CA SER A 91 -15.01 -21.28 12.43
C SER A 91 -13.51 -21.10 12.36
N VAL A 92 -13.04 -20.85 11.15
CA VAL A 92 -11.66 -20.45 10.86
C VAL A 92 -11.75 -19.13 10.10
N THR A 93 -11.13 -18.09 10.64
CA THR A 93 -11.18 -16.73 10.11
C THR A 93 -9.77 -16.25 9.79
N ASP A 94 -9.58 -15.77 8.57
CA ASP A 94 -8.38 -15.03 8.17
C ASP A 94 -8.36 -13.66 8.83
N LEU A 95 -7.31 -13.35 9.58
CA LEU A 95 -7.12 -12.08 10.26
C LEU A 95 -6.11 -11.14 9.57
N TYR A 96 -5.55 -11.52 8.43
CA TYR A 96 -4.55 -10.71 7.72
C TYR A 96 -5.13 -9.38 7.26
N GLY A 97 -4.47 -8.28 7.59
CA GLY A 97 -4.92 -6.91 7.31
C GLY A 97 -6.16 -6.46 8.10
N VAL A 98 -6.83 -7.36 8.81
CA VAL A 98 -7.98 -7.06 9.69
C VAL A 98 -7.50 -6.74 11.10
N ASN A 99 -6.49 -7.49 11.57
CA ASN A 99 -5.92 -7.33 12.90
C ASN A 99 -4.42 -7.00 12.81
N VAL A 100 -4.08 -5.75 13.09
CA VAL A 100 -2.69 -5.24 13.05
C VAL A 100 -1.77 -6.03 13.99
N LEU A 101 -2.23 -6.40 15.18
CA LEU A 101 -1.43 -7.15 16.16
C LEU A 101 -0.96 -8.49 15.57
N HIS A 102 -1.80 -9.17 14.79
CA HIS A 102 -1.48 -10.48 14.23
C HIS A 102 -0.88 -10.40 12.82
N SER A 103 -1.16 -9.32 12.08
CA SER A 103 -0.65 -9.13 10.71
C SER A 103 0.79 -8.63 10.67
N GLU A 104 1.25 -7.93 11.71
CA GLU A 104 2.60 -7.36 11.80
C GLU A 104 3.54 -8.15 12.72
N VAL A 105 3.26 -9.44 12.91
CA VAL A 105 4.13 -10.33 13.69
C VAL A 105 5.45 -10.51 12.94
N LEU A 106 6.56 -10.19 13.60
CA LEU A 106 7.89 -10.42 13.03
C LEU A 106 8.08 -11.92 12.75
N GLY A 107 8.55 -12.25 11.55
CA GLY A 107 8.75 -13.63 11.12
C GLY A 107 7.48 -14.36 10.67
N LEU A 108 6.33 -13.70 10.56
CA LEU A 108 5.08 -14.31 10.07
C LEU A 108 5.27 -14.92 8.67
N VAL A 109 4.74 -16.13 8.51
CA VAL A 109 4.67 -16.87 7.22
C VAL A 109 3.19 -17.14 6.93
N GLY A 110 2.65 -16.55 5.86
CA GLY A 110 1.25 -16.69 5.49
C GLY A 110 0.33 -15.76 6.30
N ILE A 111 -0.88 -16.25 6.59
CA ILE A 111 -1.93 -15.48 7.27
C ILE A 111 -2.14 -15.96 8.72
N PRO A 112 -2.42 -15.05 9.66
CA PRO A 112 -2.91 -15.41 10.99
C PRO A 112 -4.34 -15.94 10.92
N LEU A 113 -4.58 -17.11 11.53
CA LEU A 113 -5.91 -17.73 11.55
C LEU A 113 -6.49 -17.76 12.96
N GLU A 114 -7.67 -17.18 13.12
CA GLU A 114 -8.50 -17.39 14.31
C GLU A 114 -9.29 -18.69 14.15
N ILE A 115 -9.08 -19.62 15.07
CA ILE A 115 -9.83 -20.87 15.16
C ILE A 115 -10.73 -20.79 16.39
N ASP A 116 -12.03 -20.64 16.18
CA ASP A 116 -13.02 -20.57 17.25
C ASP A 116 -13.89 -21.84 17.29
N TYR A 117 -14.12 -22.35 18.49
CA TYR A 117 -14.88 -23.58 18.74
C TYR A 117 -15.28 -23.74 20.22
N PRO A 118 -16.38 -24.48 20.51
CA PRO A 118 -16.81 -24.74 21.88
C PRO A 118 -15.91 -25.80 22.56
N ALA A 119 -14.80 -25.36 23.16
CA ALA A 119 -13.76 -26.20 23.75
C ALA A 119 -14.27 -27.30 24.70
N ASP A 120 -15.26 -26.99 25.55
CA ASP A 120 -15.88 -27.96 26.49
C ASP A 120 -16.59 -29.15 25.81
N HIS A 121 -16.75 -29.09 24.50
CA HIS A 121 -17.47 -30.10 23.71
C HIS A 121 -16.63 -30.74 22.60
N VAL A 122 -15.34 -30.37 22.50
CA VAL A 122 -14.37 -30.99 21.61
C VAL A 122 -13.52 -31.96 22.42
N TYR A 123 -13.50 -33.24 22.04
CA TYR A 123 -12.76 -34.28 22.76
C TYR A 123 -11.31 -34.40 22.29
N ALA A 124 -11.08 -34.19 21.00
CA ALA A 124 -9.77 -34.11 20.37
C ALA A 124 -9.90 -33.28 19.09
N MET A 125 -8.85 -32.52 18.77
CA MET A 125 -8.73 -31.76 17.53
C MET A 125 -7.28 -31.82 17.08
N GLU A 126 -7.08 -32.05 15.79
CA GLU A 126 -5.80 -31.89 15.10
C GLU A 126 -6.01 -30.87 13.99
N VAL A 127 -5.09 -29.93 13.89
CA VAL A 127 -5.08 -28.87 12.89
C VAL A 127 -3.86 -29.09 12.02
N GLU A 128 -4.03 -28.97 10.71
CA GLU A 128 -2.95 -29.04 9.75
C GLU A 128 -3.01 -27.83 8.83
N PHE A 129 -1.93 -27.06 8.84
CA PHE A 129 -1.72 -25.93 7.93
C PHE A 129 -1.01 -26.43 6.69
N PHE A 130 -1.51 -26.06 5.52
CA PHE A 130 -0.89 -26.33 4.23
C PHE A 130 -0.20 -25.07 3.74
N TYR A 131 1.04 -25.20 3.30
CA TYR A 131 1.80 -24.09 2.75
C TYR A 131 2.26 -24.34 1.30
N ASP A 132 2.62 -23.27 0.61
CA ASP A 132 3.24 -23.31 -0.71
C ASP A 132 4.74 -23.03 -0.60
N GLU A 133 5.55 -24.06 -0.89
CA GLU A 133 7.03 -24.00 -0.83
C GLU A 133 7.60 -22.91 -1.76
N ASP A 134 6.97 -22.69 -2.92
CA ASP A 134 7.41 -21.73 -3.92
C ASP A 134 7.09 -20.28 -3.52
N SER A 135 6.23 -20.09 -2.51
CA SER A 135 5.77 -18.77 -2.06
C SER A 135 6.42 -18.30 -0.77
N LEU A 136 7.31 -19.08 -0.14
CA LEU A 136 7.89 -18.82 1.20
C LEU A 136 8.73 -17.53 1.36
N ARG A 137 8.81 -16.61 0.38
CA ARG A 137 9.44 -15.28 0.50
C ARG A 137 10.86 -15.27 1.10
N GLY A 138 11.63 -16.34 0.87
CA GLY A 138 13.01 -16.50 1.35
C GLY A 138 13.14 -17.13 2.74
N TYR A 139 12.04 -17.52 3.39
CA TYR A 139 12.08 -18.34 4.59
C TYR A 139 12.59 -19.75 4.28
N ASP A 140 13.44 -20.28 5.16
CA ASP A 140 13.85 -21.68 5.10
C ASP A 140 12.73 -22.55 5.66
N GLU A 141 12.15 -23.41 4.82
CA GLU A 141 11.06 -24.31 5.21
C GLU A 141 11.40 -25.17 6.45
N ASN A 142 12.68 -25.45 6.69
CA ASN A 142 13.14 -26.27 7.80
C ASN A 142 13.11 -25.54 9.15
N HIS A 143 12.88 -24.23 9.12
CA HIS A 143 12.84 -23.34 10.27
C HIS A 143 11.44 -22.70 10.38
N MET A 144 10.39 -23.51 10.31
CA MET A 144 9.01 -23.06 10.49
C MET A 144 8.36 -23.70 11.71
N SER A 145 7.70 -22.87 12.52
CA SER A 145 7.03 -23.28 13.76
C SER A 145 5.68 -22.61 13.91
N ILE A 146 4.82 -23.16 14.77
CA ILE A 146 3.52 -22.58 15.07
C ILE A 146 3.59 -21.82 16.40
N ILE A 147 3.02 -20.63 16.41
CA ILE A 147 2.79 -19.85 17.62
C ILE A 147 1.31 -19.57 17.79
N ARG A 148 0.91 -19.28 19.03
CA ARG A 148 -0.39 -18.70 19.34
C ARG A 148 -0.26 -17.46 20.19
N TYR A 149 -1.26 -16.59 20.12
CA TYR A 149 -1.34 -15.44 21.01
C TYR A 149 -2.01 -15.82 22.33
N ASP A 150 -1.30 -15.63 23.44
CA ASP A 150 -1.83 -15.75 24.81
C ASP A 150 -2.40 -14.41 25.26
N GLU A 151 -3.72 -14.28 25.21
CA GLU A 151 -4.44 -13.06 25.59
C GLU A 151 -4.28 -12.69 27.07
N ASP A 152 -4.13 -13.69 27.97
CA ASP A 152 -4.04 -13.44 29.41
C ASP A 152 -2.70 -12.78 29.77
N ASN A 153 -1.64 -13.13 29.04
CA ASN A 153 -0.28 -12.63 29.27
C ASN A 153 0.17 -11.57 28.25
N TYR A 154 -0.65 -11.28 27.23
CA TYR A 154 -0.33 -10.36 26.12
C TYR A 154 1.01 -10.72 25.45
N PHE A 155 1.18 -12.01 25.14
CA PHE A 155 2.44 -12.56 24.65
C PHE A 155 2.19 -13.71 23.68
N TYR A 156 3.11 -13.95 22.75
CA TYR A 156 3.05 -15.14 21.89
C TYR A 156 3.78 -16.30 22.54
N VAL A 157 3.26 -17.50 22.34
CA VAL A 157 3.82 -18.73 22.89
C VAL A 157 3.92 -19.78 21.80
N ASP A 158 4.97 -20.59 21.87
CA ASP A 158 5.18 -21.71 20.95
C ASP A 158 4.09 -22.77 21.11
N VAL A 159 3.72 -23.39 20.00
CA VAL A 159 2.80 -24.51 19.92
C VAL A 159 3.58 -25.70 19.35
N ASP A 160 3.59 -26.81 20.08
CA ASP A 160 4.21 -28.05 19.60
C ASP A 160 3.57 -28.45 18.25
N ASN A 161 4.39 -28.51 17.20
CA ASN A 161 3.96 -28.88 15.85
C ASN A 161 4.90 -29.90 15.20
N GLU A 162 4.39 -30.61 14.19
CA GLU A 162 5.14 -31.51 13.33
C GLU A 162 5.18 -30.92 11.91
N LEU A 163 6.37 -30.61 11.42
CA LEU A 163 6.61 -30.17 10.04
C LEU A 163 6.82 -31.39 9.12
N ASP A 164 6.08 -31.43 8.01
CA ASP A 164 6.27 -32.38 6.91
C ASP A 164 6.54 -31.60 5.61
N THR A 165 7.80 -31.56 5.20
CA THR A 165 8.24 -30.88 3.96
C THR A 165 7.99 -31.70 2.69
N GLU A 166 7.59 -32.98 2.79
CA GLU A 166 7.14 -33.73 1.60
C GLU A 166 5.66 -33.45 1.31
N ALA A 167 4.88 -33.17 2.34
CA ALA A 167 3.45 -32.85 2.25
C ALA A 167 3.15 -31.34 2.25
N ASN A 168 4.16 -30.51 2.52
CA ASN A 168 4.06 -29.07 2.78
C ASN A 168 3.03 -28.74 3.87
N THR A 169 3.17 -29.40 5.03
CA THR A 169 2.26 -29.19 6.16
C THR A 169 2.95 -28.93 7.50
N LEU A 170 2.28 -28.16 8.36
CA LEU A 170 2.54 -28.13 9.80
C LEU A 170 1.31 -28.63 10.55
N THR A 171 1.46 -29.70 11.31
CA THR A 171 0.38 -30.32 12.08
C THR A 171 0.54 -30.04 13.57
N PHE A 172 -0.55 -29.68 14.26
CA PHE A 172 -0.53 -29.39 15.70
C PHE A 172 -1.86 -29.71 16.38
N THR A 173 -1.83 -29.75 17.72
CA THR A 173 -3.03 -29.83 18.55
C THR A 173 -3.28 -28.48 19.21
N PRO A 174 -4.41 -27.79 18.95
CA PRO A 174 -4.68 -26.49 19.55
C PRO A 174 -4.96 -26.65 21.05
N GLU A 175 -4.41 -25.74 21.87
CA GLU A 175 -4.63 -25.72 23.33
C GLU A 175 -5.99 -25.13 23.71
N GLY A 176 -6.67 -24.48 22.77
CA GLY A 176 -7.95 -23.81 22.94
C GLY A 176 -8.32 -22.98 21.70
N PRO A 177 -9.51 -22.36 21.67
CA PRO A 177 -9.83 -21.38 20.65
C PRO A 177 -8.86 -20.19 20.74
N GLY A 178 -8.55 -19.58 19.61
CA GLY A 178 -7.64 -18.44 19.54
C GLY A 178 -6.96 -18.29 18.19
N VAL A 179 -5.94 -17.42 18.14
CA VAL A 179 -5.20 -17.10 16.93
C VAL A 179 -3.91 -17.90 16.84
N TYR A 180 -3.75 -18.61 15.73
CA TYR A 180 -2.60 -19.46 15.42
C TYR A 180 -1.92 -18.96 14.13
N MET A 181 -0.59 -18.98 14.11
CA MET A 181 0.24 -18.43 13.03
C MET A 181 1.44 -19.33 12.78
N ILE A 182 1.91 -19.39 11.53
CA ILE A 182 3.24 -19.92 11.21
C ILE A 182 4.25 -18.77 11.33
N ILE A 183 5.39 -19.05 11.95
CA ILE A 183 6.57 -18.19 11.88
C ILE A 183 7.71 -18.92 11.21
N GLY A 184 8.53 -18.19 10.46
CA GLY A 184 9.77 -18.67 9.84
C GLY A 184 10.95 -18.62 10.81
N ALA A 185 10.75 -19.12 12.03
CA ALA A 185 11.79 -19.34 13.02
C ALA A 185 11.57 -20.67 13.77
N ASP A 186 12.59 -21.15 14.48
CA ASP A 186 12.49 -22.37 15.29
C ASP A 186 11.61 -22.19 16.54
N SER A 187 11.43 -20.95 16.99
CA SER A 187 10.58 -20.59 18.14
C SER A 187 10.37 -19.08 18.25
N TRP A 188 9.33 -18.69 18.97
CA TRP A 188 9.10 -17.31 19.38
C TRP A 188 10.24 -16.74 20.23
N ASP A 189 10.87 -17.57 21.06
CA ASP A 189 12.01 -17.17 21.88
C ASP A 189 13.20 -16.69 21.04
N GLU A 190 13.43 -17.27 19.86
CA GLU A 190 14.48 -16.83 18.93
C GLU A 190 14.23 -15.41 18.43
N ILE A 191 12.98 -15.13 18.03
CA ILE A 191 12.53 -13.81 17.58
C ILE A 191 12.62 -12.80 18.72
N PHE A 192 12.08 -13.14 19.89
CA PHE A 192 12.04 -12.25 21.04
C PHE A 192 13.43 -11.89 21.59
N ASN A 193 14.37 -12.84 21.57
CA ASN A 193 15.74 -12.61 22.04
C ASN A 193 16.62 -11.91 20.98
N GLY A 194 16.11 -11.72 19.76
CA GLY A 194 16.83 -11.09 18.66
C GLY A 194 17.89 -11.99 18.01
N ASP A 195 17.73 -13.31 18.14
CA ASP A 195 18.55 -14.31 17.46
C ASP A 195 17.99 -14.65 16.06
N PHE A 196 16.76 -14.22 15.76
CA PHE A 196 16.11 -14.36 14.45
C PHE A 196 16.96 -13.82 13.31
N GLN A 197 17.08 -14.63 12.27
CA GLN A 197 17.67 -14.24 11.00
C GLN A 197 16.54 -13.90 10.03
N GLU A 198 16.55 -12.68 9.51
CA GLU A 198 15.66 -12.30 8.41
C GLU A 198 15.83 -13.26 7.22
N PRO A 199 14.75 -13.55 6.47
CA PRO A 199 14.81 -14.45 5.33
C PRO A 199 15.84 -14.00 4.29
N ASP A 200 16.55 -14.95 3.69
CA ASP A 200 17.47 -14.66 2.59
C ASP A 200 16.67 -14.48 1.30
N GLN A 201 16.42 -13.22 0.95
CA GLN A 201 15.65 -12.87 -0.23
C GLN A 201 16.46 -12.90 -1.53
N SER A 202 17.77 -13.20 -1.50
CA SER A 202 18.61 -13.21 -2.70
C SER A 202 18.26 -14.32 -3.69
N GLY A 203 17.72 -15.43 -3.19
CA GLY A 203 17.26 -16.56 -4.01
C GLY A 203 15.76 -16.59 -4.27
N TYR A 204 15.01 -15.64 -3.73
CA TYR A 204 13.56 -15.60 -3.83
C TYR A 204 13.10 -14.92 -5.12
N ILE A 205 12.27 -15.62 -5.91
CA ILE A 205 11.59 -15.01 -7.05
C ILE A 205 10.41 -14.23 -6.51
N THR A 206 10.46 -12.90 -6.59
CA THR A 206 9.47 -12.03 -5.95
C THR A 206 8.08 -12.17 -6.57
N ASP A 207 7.03 -11.78 -5.84
CA ASP A 207 5.66 -11.92 -6.36
C ASP A 207 5.47 -11.14 -7.66
N TRP A 208 6.08 -9.95 -7.75
CA TRP A 208 6.16 -9.17 -8.98
C TRP A 208 6.80 -9.94 -10.13
N GLU A 209 7.93 -10.61 -9.91
CA GLU A 209 8.57 -11.43 -10.95
C GLU A 209 7.71 -12.61 -11.42
N ARG A 210 6.90 -13.19 -10.53
CA ARG A 210 6.03 -14.33 -10.87
C ARG A 210 4.77 -13.89 -11.62
N SER A 211 4.20 -12.74 -11.27
CA SER A 211 2.87 -12.32 -11.72
C SER A 211 2.89 -11.25 -12.82
N ALA A 212 3.93 -10.42 -12.89
CA ALA A 212 3.99 -9.27 -13.77
C ALA A 212 4.79 -9.50 -15.06
N ASP A 213 4.53 -8.66 -16.06
CA ASP A 213 5.43 -8.50 -17.19
C ASP A 213 6.61 -7.63 -16.76
N THR A 214 7.80 -8.23 -16.69
CA THR A 214 9.01 -7.54 -16.23
C THR A 214 9.77 -6.83 -17.35
N GLY A 215 9.31 -6.95 -18.60
CA GLY A 215 9.99 -6.40 -19.78
C GLY A 215 11.47 -6.79 -19.79
N SER A 216 12.35 -5.81 -20.00
CA SER A 216 13.81 -6.01 -19.97
C SER A 216 14.42 -5.94 -18.56
N ILE A 217 13.65 -5.70 -17.49
CA ILE A 217 14.22 -5.45 -16.15
C ILE A 217 14.98 -6.67 -15.65
N MET A 218 14.38 -7.86 -15.66
CA MET A 218 15.04 -9.06 -15.16
C MET A 218 16.18 -9.57 -16.05
N GLU A 219 16.28 -9.07 -17.29
CA GLU A 219 17.45 -9.32 -18.14
C GLU A 219 18.66 -8.47 -17.75
N LEU A 220 18.43 -7.35 -17.06
CA LEU A 220 19.41 -6.32 -16.70
C LEU A 220 19.76 -6.31 -15.21
N ALA A 221 18.76 -6.55 -14.36
CA ALA A 221 18.85 -6.35 -12.92
C ALA A 221 19.84 -7.34 -12.28
N ASP A 222 20.67 -6.79 -11.40
CA ASP A 222 21.43 -7.52 -10.39
C ASP A 222 20.68 -7.41 -9.05
N THR A 223 19.97 -8.47 -8.67
CA THR A 223 19.13 -8.51 -7.46
C THR A 223 19.97 -8.56 -6.17
N GLU A 224 21.12 -9.23 -6.20
CA GLU A 224 22.08 -9.21 -5.08
C GLU A 224 22.63 -7.80 -4.84
N TRP A 225 22.96 -7.08 -5.92
CA TRP A 225 23.37 -5.68 -5.82
C TRP A 225 22.25 -4.81 -5.25
N ALA A 226 21.01 -4.99 -5.68
CA ALA A 226 19.88 -4.23 -5.16
C ALA A 226 19.72 -4.43 -3.64
N LEU A 227 19.66 -5.68 -3.18
CA LEU A 227 19.53 -6.01 -1.75
C LEU A 227 20.69 -5.46 -0.91
N MET A 228 21.91 -5.38 -1.46
CA MET A 228 23.08 -4.87 -0.75
C MET A 228 23.12 -3.34 -0.62
N ASN A 229 22.46 -2.62 -1.54
CA ASN A 229 22.48 -1.15 -1.59
C ASN A 229 21.17 -0.52 -1.08
N ALA A 230 20.10 -1.29 -0.91
CA ALA A 230 18.86 -0.80 -0.36
C ALA A 230 19.01 -0.22 1.07
N PRO A 231 18.20 0.78 1.44
CA PRO A 231 17.21 1.48 0.61
C PRO A 231 17.78 2.70 -0.14
N VAL A 232 19.12 2.88 -0.17
CA VAL A 232 19.78 4.07 -0.73
C VAL A 232 20.70 3.70 -1.88
N PHE A 233 20.22 3.91 -3.10
CA PHE A 233 20.86 3.47 -4.33
C PHE A 233 21.67 4.57 -4.99
N THR A 234 22.95 4.32 -5.20
CA THR A 234 23.80 5.15 -6.07
C THR A 234 23.89 4.49 -7.46
N VAL A 235 23.32 5.12 -8.48
CA VAL A 235 23.09 4.53 -9.80
C VAL A 235 23.99 5.18 -10.87
N GLU A 236 24.82 4.37 -11.53
CA GLU A 236 25.82 4.76 -12.53
C GLU A 236 25.58 4.13 -13.91
N ASN A 237 24.61 3.23 -14.05
CA ASN A 237 24.33 2.52 -15.32
C ASN A 237 22.91 1.94 -15.35
N VAL A 238 22.53 1.42 -16.52
CA VAL A 238 21.18 0.92 -16.78
C VAL A 238 20.88 -0.36 -15.98
N GLU A 239 21.88 -1.21 -15.76
CA GLU A 239 21.73 -2.43 -14.96
C GLU A 239 21.39 -2.08 -13.50
N GLN A 240 22.08 -1.09 -12.93
CA GLN A 240 21.77 -0.59 -11.59
C GLN A 240 20.41 0.10 -11.51
N LEU A 241 20.00 0.83 -12.55
CA LEU A 241 18.66 1.41 -12.57
C LEU A 241 17.58 0.32 -12.64
N ALA A 242 17.79 -0.72 -13.45
CA ALA A 242 16.88 -1.87 -13.53
C ALA A 242 16.83 -2.63 -12.19
N SER A 243 17.95 -2.78 -11.50
CA SER A 243 18.00 -3.31 -10.12
C SER A 243 17.13 -2.52 -9.14
N VAL A 244 17.06 -1.19 -9.27
CA VAL A 244 16.17 -0.35 -8.44
C VAL A 244 14.71 -0.59 -8.82
N VAL A 245 14.37 -0.70 -10.10
CA VAL A 245 13.01 -1.00 -10.57
C VAL A 245 12.52 -2.33 -9.97
N TRP A 246 13.35 -3.37 -10.03
CA TRP A 246 13.06 -4.65 -9.37
C TRP A 246 12.79 -4.44 -7.89
N TYR A 247 13.72 -3.81 -7.16
CA TYR A 247 13.57 -3.64 -5.71
C TYR A 247 12.28 -2.91 -5.32
N VAL A 248 11.96 -1.80 -5.99
CA VAL A 248 10.74 -1.01 -5.73
C VAL A 248 9.49 -1.84 -6.01
N ASN A 249 9.48 -2.65 -7.06
CA ASN A 249 8.31 -3.45 -7.39
C ASN A 249 8.16 -4.68 -6.48
N SER A 250 9.24 -5.10 -5.82
CA SER A 250 9.31 -6.29 -4.97
C SER A 250 9.11 -6.02 -3.48
N PHE A 251 9.33 -4.80 -2.98
CA PHE A 251 9.26 -4.48 -1.55
C PHE A 251 8.59 -3.12 -1.26
N ASP A 252 7.78 -3.03 -0.18
CA ASP A 252 7.11 -1.79 0.25
C ASP A 252 8.02 -0.90 1.12
N ASP A 253 9.12 -0.41 0.53
CA ASP A 253 10.13 0.40 1.22
C ASP A 253 10.14 1.86 0.79
N TYR A 254 10.58 2.74 1.70
CA TYR A 254 10.92 4.12 1.36
C TYR A 254 12.36 4.18 0.81
N VAL A 255 12.51 4.50 -0.48
CA VAL A 255 13.80 4.45 -1.18
C VAL A 255 14.39 5.84 -1.47
N THR A 256 15.72 5.90 -1.57
CA THR A 256 16.44 7.07 -2.11
C THR A 256 17.27 6.63 -3.30
N VAL A 257 17.11 7.30 -4.44
CA VAL A 257 17.83 7.00 -5.67
C VAL A 257 18.67 8.20 -6.09
N ASP A 258 19.98 8.03 -6.19
CA ASP A 258 20.95 9.06 -6.58
C ASP A 258 21.62 8.69 -7.91
N LEU A 259 21.24 9.37 -9.00
CA LEU A 259 21.94 9.20 -10.28
C LEU A 259 23.34 9.84 -10.24
N GLN A 260 24.32 9.15 -10.82
CA GLN A 260 25.72 9.60 -10.95
C GLN A 260 26.16 9.74 -12.42
N SER A 261 25.29 9.38 -13.34
CA SER A 261 25.55 9.46 -14.78
C SER A 261 24.24 9.55 -15.56
N ASP A 262 24.36 9.97 -16.81
CA ASP A 262 23.26 9.83 -17.77
C ASP A 262 23.02 8.34 -18.07
N ILE A 263 21.77 7.97 -18.28
CA ILE A 263 21.31 6.61 -18.55
C ILE A 263 20.58 6.59 -19.90
N ASP A 264 20.95 5.67 -20.78
CA ASP A 264 20.31 5.46 -22.07
C ASP A 264 19.51 4.16 -22.03
N LEU A 265 18.21 4.27 -22.29
CA LEU A 265 17.26 3.16 -22.25
C LEU A 265 16.90 2.65 -23.67
N GLU A 266 17.63 3.09 -24.71
CA GLU A 266 17.37 2.68 -26.09
C GLU A 266 17.40 1.15 -26.25
N GLY A 267 16.30 0.61 -26.79
CA GLY A 267 16.18 -0.80 -27.13
C GLY A 267 15.74 -1.72 -25.99
N TYR A 268 15.51 -1.18 -24.79
CA TYR A 268 14.89 -1.92 -23.69
C TYR A 268 13.38 -1.74 -23.69
N ASP A 269 12.67 -2.85 -23.44
CA ASP A 269 11.25 -2.81 -23.14
C ASP A 269 11.11 -2.44 -21.66
N TRP A 270 11.03 -1.14 -21.38
CA TRP A 270 11.08 -0.63 -20.03
C TRP A 270 9.71 -0.75 -19.36
N VAL A 271 9.71 -1.13 -18.09
CA VAL A 271 8.51 -1.16 -17.25
C VAL A 271 8.65 -0.13 -16.12
N PRO A 272 7.54 0.46 -15.65
CA PRO A 272 7.59 1.44 -14.57
C PRO A 272 8.16 0.86 -13.27
N MET A 273 8.81 1.72 -12.47
CA MET A 273 8.97 1.44 -11.04
C MET A 273 7.73 1.93 -10.29
N GLY A 274 7.26 1.14 -9.32
CA GLY A 274 6.02 1.43 -8.62
C GLY A 274 4.78 1.08 -9.45
N THR A 275 3.87 0.29 -8.88
CA THR A 275 2.62 -0.13 -9.53
C THR A 275 1.51 -0.30 -8.47
N SER A 276 0.25 -0.13 -8.89
CA SER A 276 -0.94 -0.33 -8.07
C SER A 276 -1.55 -1.73 -8.24
N GLN A 277 -0.87 -2.62 -8.96
CA GLN A 277 -1.31 -4.00 -9.15
C GLN A 277 -1.16 -4.84 -7.88
N VAL A 278 -1.99 -5.88 -7.78
CA VAL A 278 -1.92 -6.88 -6.71
C VAL A 278 -0.53 -7.52 -6.71
N ASP A 279 0.01 -7.80 -5.54
CA ASP A 279 1.34 -8.39 -5.32
C ASP A 279 2.53 -7.54 -5.80
N CYS A 280 2.30 -6.23 -5.95
CA CYS A 280 3.32 -5.27 -6.30
C CYS A 280 3.23 -4.05 -5.40
N TYR A 281 4.31 -3.28 -5.34
CA TYR A 281 4.38 -2.11 -4.46
C TYR A 281 4.47 -0.80 -5.24
N GLY A 282 3.90 0.24 -4.65
CA GLY A 282 3.99 1.60 -5.15
C GLY A 282 5.33 2.23 -4.78
N PHE A 283 5.82 3.15 -5.62
CA PHE A 283 7.00 3.92 -5.26
C PHE A 283 6.70 4.80 -4.03
N SER A 284 7.68 4.88 -3.13
CA SER A 284 7.68 5.81 -2.01
C SER A 284 9.12 6.27 -1.80
N GLY A 285 9.43 7.55 -2.00
CA GLY A 285 10.82 7.97 -1.87
C GLY A 285 11.25 9.26 -2.55
N CYS A 286 12.57 9.45 -2.58
CA CYS A 286 13.23 10.56 -3.25
C CYS A 286 14.05 10.07 -4.46
N PHE A 287 13.91 10.75 -5.59
CA PHE A 287 14.72 10.53 -6.78
C PHE A 287 15.56 11.78 -7.10
N TYR A 288 16.87 11.68 -6.86
CA TYR A 288 17.85 12.72 -7.15
C TYR A 288 18.52 12.46 -8.50
N GLY A 289 18.08 13.20 -9.52
CA GLY A 289 18.67 13.16 -10.86
C GLY A 289 20.07 13.77 -10.91
N ASN A 290 20.44 14.64 -9.96
CA ASN A 290 21.76 15.29 -9.88
C ASN A 290 22.20 16.02 -11.17
N GLY A 291 21.25 16.45 -11.99
CA GLY A 291 21.44 17.10 -13.28
C GLY A 291 21.63 16.13 -14.46
N HIS A 292 21.51 14.83 -14.23
CA HIS A 292 21.65 13.78 -15.25
C HIS A 292 20.40 13.58 -16.09
N THR A 293 20.58 12.83 -17.18
CA THR A 293 19.54 12.54 -18.17
C THR A 293 19.23 11.05 -18.24
N ILE A 294 17.95 10.71 -18.21
CA ILE A 294 17.45 9.41 -18.69
C ILE A 294 16.93 9.62 -20.12
N SER A 295 17.37 8.81 -21.07
CA SER A 295 17.06 9.01 -22.49
C SER A 295 16.45 7.77 -23.14
N ASN A 296 15.67 7.99 -24.21
CA ASN A 296 15.12 6.95 -25.10
C ASN A 296 14.23 5.89 -24.40
N MET A 297 13.60 6.28 -23.28
CA MET A 297 12.72 5.39 -22.53
C MET A 297 11.49 5.02 -23.38
N SER A 298 11.20 3.73 -23.50
CA SER A 298 10.00 3.23 -24.19
C SER A 298 9.18 2.38 -23.23
N ILE A 299 7.93 2.75 -23.00
CA ILE A 299 6.98 2.00 -22.15
C ILE A 299 5.71 1.76 -22.95
N THR A 300 5.26 0.49 -23.03
CA THR A 300 4.00 0.13 -23.69
C THR A 300 3.10 -0.69 -22.75
N SER A 301 1.99 -0.10 -22.32
CA SER A 301 0.94 -0.77 -21.55
C SER A 301 -0.29 -1.02 -22.41
N SER A 302 -0.86 -2.22 -22.34
CA SER A 302 -1.92 -2.67 -23.24
C SER A 302 -3.32 -2.09 -22.96
N ARG A 303 -3.52 -1.42 -21.81
CA ARG A 303 -4.71 -0.66 -21.34
C ARG A 303 -4.75 -0.40 -19.81
N GLY A 304 -3.67 -0.66 -19.08
CA GLY A 304 -3.60 -0.49 -17.63
C GLY A 304 -3.25 0.96 -17.25
N GLY A 305 -3.75 1.40 -16.09
CA GLY A 305 -3.53 2.74 -15.55
C GLY A 305 -2.17 2.90 -14.86
N GLY A 306 -1.72 4.14 -14.66
CA GLY A 306 -0.48 4.45 -13.94
C GLY A 306 0.75 4.17 -14.80
N VAL A 307 0.89 4.89 -15.92
CA VAL A 307 1.99 4.67 -16.87
C VAL A 307 2.93 5.86 -16.90
N GLY A 308 4.19 5.62 -16.52
CA GLY A 308 5.28 6.59 -16.54
C GLY A 308 6.60 5.93 -16.13
N PHE A 309 7.68 6.71 -16.02
CA PHE A 309 8.93 6.22 -15.42
C PHE A 309 8.67 5.63 -14.02
N ILE A 310 7.80 6.30 -13.27
CA ILE A 310 7.16 5.82 -12.05
C ILE A 310 5.69 5.55 -12.38
N GLY A 311 5.20 4.34 -12.14
CA GLY A 311 3.84 3.95 -12.53
C GLY A 311 2.80 4.44 -11.52
N TYR A 312 2.91 3.94 -10.30
CA TYR A 312 2.12 4.36 -9.14
C TYR A 312 3.03 4.79 -7.99
N SER A 313 2.72 5.90 -7.32
CA SER A 313 3.50 6.41 -6.19
C SER A 313 2.64 6.89 -5.04
N LYS A 314 3.03 6.53 -3.81
CA LYS A 314 2.39 6.93 -2.54
C LYS A 314 2.96 8.25 -1.98
N ASP A 315 4.25 8.48 -2.20
CA ASP A 315 5.01 9.66 -1.78
C ASP A 315 6.17 9.85 -2.77
N LEU A 316 6.27 11.02 -3.39
CA LEU A 316 7.24 11.27 -4.46
C LEU A 316 7.89 12.63 -4.35
N GLU A 317 9.21 12.62 -4.21
CA GLU A 317 10.06 13.79 -4.43
C GLU A 317 11.03 13.54 -5.58
N VAL A 318 11.11 14.46 -6.54
CA VAL A 318 12.05 14.37 -7.67
C VAL A 318 12.79 15.68 -7.87
N TYR A 319 14.12 15.59 -7.98
CA TYR A 319 15.02 16.73 -8.10
C TYR A 319 15.97 16.59 -9.27
N ASP A 320 16.21 17.69 -9.99
CA ASP A 320 17.32 17.85 -10.95
C ASP A 320 17.40 16.73 -12.02
N LEU A 321 16.27 16.32 -12.60
CA LEU A 321 16.19 15.21 -13.55
C LEU A 321 15.78 15.67 -14.95
N ASN A 322 16.43 15.14 -15.98
CA ASN A 322 15.96 15.26 -17.36
C ASN A 322 15.51 13.90 -17.88
N ILE A 323 14.33 13.82 -18.49
CA ILE A 323 13.88 12.65 -19.26
C ILE A 323 13.69 13.07 -20.70
N VAL A 324 14.48 12.50 -21.62
CA VAL A 324 14.58 12.96 -23.01
C VAL A 324 14.22 11.86 -23.99
N ASP A 325 13.49 12.23 -25.04
CA ASP A 325 13.08 11.33 -26.12
C ASP A 325 12.32 10.08 -25.60
N ALA A 326 11.44 10.27 -24.60
CA ALA A 326 10.58 9.21 -24.11
C ALA A 326 9.44 8.90 -25.10
N SER A 327 9.03 7.63 -25.16
CA SER A 327 7.91 7.15 -25.97
C SER A 327 7.01 6.29 -25.09
N ILE A 328 5.88 6.83 -24.68
CA ILE A 328 4.96 6.14 -23.77
C ILE A 328 3.65 5.85 -24.48
N THR A 329 3.21 4.60 -24.40
CA THR A 329 1.87 4.20 -24.83
C THR A 329 1.15 3.57 -23.65
N GLY A 330 0.00 4.12 -23.26
CA GLY A 330 -0.71 3.69 -22.06
C GLY A 330 -2.18 4.08 -22.08
N GLY A 331 -2.94 3.65 -21.08
CA GLY A 331 -4.34 4.04 -20.95
C GLY A 331 -4.72 4.22 -19.49
N GLY A 332 -5.06 5.45 -19.11
CA GLY A 332 -5.40 5.82 -17.74
C GLY A 332 -4.16 6.34 -17.01
N SER A 333 -4.19 7.60 -16.61
CA SER A 333 -3.14 8.28 -15.85
C SER A 333 -1.74 8.08 -16.46
N VAL A 334 -1.47 8.80 -17.55
CA VAL A 334 -0.20 8.68 -18.31
C VAL A 334 0.63 9.96 -18.22
N GLY A 335 1.89 9.85 -17.80
CA GLY A 335 2.85 10.96 -17.77
C GLY A 335 4.27 10.46 -17.99
N ILE A 336 5.18 11.33 -18.47
CA ILE A 336 6.58 10.88 -18.71
C ILE A 336 7.28 10.47 -17.41
N LEU A 337 7.14 11.27 -16.35
CA LEU A 337 7.74 10.98 -15.07
C LEU A 337 6.87 10.04 -14.24
N GLY A 338 5.58 10.36 -14.10
CA GLY A 338 4.68 9.66 -13.20
C GLY A 338 3.35 9.35 -13.86
N GLY A 339 2.85 8.13 -13.69
CA GLY A 339 1.51 7.74 -14.09
C GLY A 339 0.46 8.28 -13.13
N GLU A 340 0.23 7.54 -12.05
CA GLU A 340 -0.64 7.93 -10.94
C GLU A 340 0.22 8.24 -9.70
N VAL A 341 0.18 9.48 -9.23
CA VAL A 341 1.01 9.95 -8.12
C VAL A 341 0.11 10.58 -7.06
N ILE A 342 0.05 9.93 -5.90
CA ILE A 342 -0.68 10.43 -4.73
C ILE A 342 0.29 10.98 -3.68
N GLY A 343 -0.24 11.54 -2.58
CA GLY A 343 0.57 11.96 -1.43
C GLY A 343 1.16 13.36 -1.50
N GLY A 344 0.84 14.15 -2.53
CA GLY A 344 1.29 15.54 -2.61
C GLY A 344 2.71 15.71 -3.15
N PRO A 345 3.02 15.20 -4.37
CA PRO A 345 4.40 15.15 -4.85
C PRO A 345 5.07 16.51 -4.97
N TYR A 346 6.38 16.53 -4.72
CA TYR A 346 7.24 17.69 -4.91
C TYR A 346 8.24 17.44 -6.05
N ILE A 347 8.12 18.21 -7.13
CA ILE A 347 8.90 18.02 -8.35
C ILE A 347 9.64 19.33 -8.65
N SER A 348 10.97 19.30 -8.58
CA SER A 348 11.81 20.48 -8.71
C SER A 348 12.93 20.31 -9.73
N ASN A 349 13.05 21.28 -10.63
CA ASN A 349 14.05 21.30 -11.71
C ASN A 349 14.00 20.04 -12.58
N VAL A 350 12.80 19.60 -12.95
CA VAL A 350 12.58 18.42 -13.80
C VAL A 350 12.14 18.83 -15.21
N ASN A 351 12.80 18.29 -16.24
CA ASN A 351 12.48 18.58 -17.63
C ASN A 351 12.21 17.29 -18.39
N VAL A 352 11.06 17.20 -19.04
CA VAL A 352 10.67 16.01 -19.81
C VAL A 352 10.42 16.35 -21.28
N SER A 353 10.74 15.42 -22.18
CA SER A 353 10.41 15.50 -23.59
C SER A 353 10.18 14.12 -24.19
N GLY A 354 9.28 14.06 -25.17
CA GLY A 354 8.87 12.79 -25.76
C GLY A 354 7.49 12.83 -26.38
N GLU A 355 6.96 11.64 -26.62
CA GLU A 355 5.63 11.40 -27.15
C GLU A 355 4.85 10.48 -26.21
N ILE A 356 3.58 10.82 -25.99
CA ILE A 356 2.60 10.00 -25.29
C ILE A 356 1.50 9.64 -26.28
N ASN A 357 1.15 8.35 -26.34
CA ASN A 357 -0.04 7.86 -27.02
C ASN A 357 -1.01 7.33 -25.95
N ASP A 358 -2.10 8.06 -25.71
CA ASP A 358 -3.04 7.77 -24.62
C ASP A 358 -4.38 7.24 -25.16
N TYR A 359 -4.87 6.16 -24.55
CA TYR A 359 -6.12 5.54 -24.94
C TYR A 359 -7.37 6.20 -24.34
N TYR A 360 -7.27 6.97 -23.25
CA TYR A 360 -8.44 7.44 -22.49
C TYR A 360 -8.53 8.97 -22.25
N ASN A 361 -7.58 9.77 -22.73
CA ASN A 361 -7.48 11.22 -22.53
C ASN A 361 -7.29 11.63 -21.06
N ASP A 362 -6.48 10.85 -20.34
CA ASP A 362 -6.06 11.11 -18.96
C ASP A 362 -4.52 11.13 -18.92
N ALA A 363 -3.95 12.13 -19.59
CA ALA A 363 -2.52 12.27 -19.76
C ALA A 363 -2.04 13.71 -19.51
N GLY A 364 -0.86 13.83 -18.88
CA GLY A 364 -0.15 15.09 -18.71
C GLY A 364 1.31 14.97 -19.13
N GLY A 365 1.98 16.10 -19.31
CA GLY A 365 3.36 16.09 -19.80
C GLY A 365 4.34 15.38 -18.84
N ILE A 366 4.30 15.72 -17.55
CA ILE A 366 5.15 15.15 -16.50
C ILE A 366 4.38 14.07 -15.74
N LEU A 367 3.20 14.40 -15.23
CA LEU A 367 2.35 13.49 -14.45
C LEU A 367 1.04 13.20 -15.18
N GLY A 368 0.57 11.95 -15.15
CA GLY A 368 -0.77 11.61 -15.59
C GLY A 368 -1.81 12.14 -14.60
N HIS A 369 -1.93 11.46 -13.47
CA HIS A 369 -2.90 11.75 -12.43
C HIS A 369 -2.22 12.13 -11.11
N GLU A 370 -2.72 13.19 -10.49
CA GLU A 370 -2.36 13.68 -9.17
C GLU A 370 -3.53 14.50 -8.61
N VAL A 371 -3.66 14.60 -7.28
CA VAL A 371 -4.69 15.43 -6.61
C VAL A 371 -4.16 16.83 -6.29
N TYR A 372 -2.91 16.90 -5.88
CA TYR A 372 -2.17 18.14 -5.69
C TYR A 372 -0.66 17.90 -5.86
N ALA A 373 -0.01 18.59 -6.79
CA ALA A 373 1.44 18.51 -7.02
C ALA A 373 2.08 19.90 -6.97
N VAL A 374 3.28 19.97 -6.40
CA VAL A 374 4.13 21.18 -6.43
C VAL A 374 5.16 21.03 -7.54
N PHE A 375 5.09 21.90 -8.54
CA PHE A 375 6.07 21.98 -9.62
C PHE A 375 6.93 23.24 -9.49
N GLU A 376 8.23 23.08 -9.36
CA GLU A 376 9.19 24.19 -9.36
C GLU A 376 10.18 24.04 -10.52
N ASN A 377 10.30 25.09 -11.34
CA ASN A 377 11.25 25.13 -12.46
C ASN A 377 11.15 23.91 -13.41
N CYS A 378 9.95 23.39 -13.62
CA CYS A 378 9.71 22.21 -14.44
C CYS A 378 9.26 22.57 -15.86
N THR A 379 9.60 21.74 -16.84
CA THR A 379 9.14 21.89 -18.22
C THR A 379 8.73 20.57 -18.86
N ALA A 380 7.70 20.62 -19.71
CA ALA A 380 7.28 19.50 -20.55
C ALA A 380 7.29 19.93 -22.02
N ARG A 381 8.08 19.24 -22.84
CA ARG A 381 8.12 19.38 -24.31
C ARG A 381 7.61 18.09 -24.93
N VAL A 382 6.33 17.84 -24.73
CA VAL A 382 5.67 16.55 -24.99
C VAL A 382 4.58 16.72 -26.04
N THR A 383 4.42 15.72 -26.91
CA THR A 383 3.22 15.58 -27.74
C THR A 383 2.36 14.45 -27.20
N ILE A 384 1.06 14.70 -27.03
CA ILE A 384 0.06 13.69 -26.67
C ILE A 384 -0.80 13.45 -27.90
N ASP A 385 -0.86 12.22 -28.38
CA ASP A 385 -1.59 11.80 -29.59
C ASP A 385 -1.30 12.67 -30.83
N GLY A 386 -0.04 13.12 -30.95
CA GLY A 386 0.45 13.95 -32.05
C GLY A 386 0.25 15.46 -31.88
N GLU A 387 -0.42 15.92 -30.82
CA GLU A 387 -0.63 17.34 -30.53
C GLU A 387 0.26 17.82 -29.38
N PRO A 388 0.79 19.06 -29.41
CA PRO A 388 1.60 19.58 -28.30
C PRO A 388 0.81 19.66 -26.97
N CYS A 389 1.35 19.08 -25.91
CA CYS A 389 0.85 19.22 -24.55
C CYS A 389 1.32 20.55 -23.95
N ASN A 390 0.39 21.30 -23.35
CA ASN A 390 0.67 22.60 -22.72
C ASN A 390 0.66 22.56 -21.19
N TYR A 391 0.39 21.39 -20.59
CA TYR A 391 0.19 21.24 -19.15
C TYR A 391 1.17 20.21 -18.56
N LEU A 392 1.66 20.47 -17.34
CA LEU A 392 2.59 19.57 -16.67
C LEU A 392 1.89 18.31 -16.11
N SER A 393 0.60 18.41 -15.78
CA SER A 393 -0.24 17.29 -15.36
C SER A 393 -1.62 17.36 -16.00
N ALA A 394 -2.33 16.22 -16.10
CA ALA A 394 -3.72 16.21 -16.59
C ALA A 394 -4.63 17.06 -15.69
N ARG A 395 -4.39 17.06 -14.37
CA ARG A 395 -5.10 17.92 -13.40
C ARG A 395 -5.02 19.40 -13.77
N LEU A 396 -3.84 19.90 -14.15
CA LEU A 396 -3.68 21.31 -14.52
C LEU A 396 -4.46 21.68 -15.78
N GLN A 397 -4.57 20.75 -16.74
CA GLN A 397 -5.45 20.93 -17.89
C GLN A 397 -6.91 20.98 -17.45
N TYR A 398 -7.34 20.01 -16.65
CA TYR A 398 -8.71 19.95 -16.13
C TYR A 398 -9.10 21.22 -15.37
N LEU A 399 -8.21 21.76 -14.52
CA LEU A 399 -8.47 23.00 -13.78
C LEU A 399 -8.57 24.24 -14.68
N ASP A 400 -7.84 24.28 -15.80
CA ASP A 400 -7.91 25.38 -16.77
C ASP A 400 -9.18 25.30 -17.64
N GLU A 401 -9.66 24.09 -17.90
CA GLU A 401 -10.87 23.82 -18.69
C GLU A 401 -12.16 23.79 -17.85
N ALA A 402 -12.06 23.63 -16.52
CA ALA A 402 -13.20 23.54 -15.62
C ALA A 402 -14.02 24.83 -15.62
N ASP A 403 -15.35 24.67 -15.78
CA ASP A 403 -16.30 25.77 -15.62
C ASP A 403 -16.34 26.19 -14.14
N LEU A 404 -15.68 27.30 -13.82
CA LEU A 404 -15.71 27.87 -12.49
C LEU A 404 -17.09 28.47 -12.19
N GLU A 405 -17.81 27.87 -11.24
CA GLU A 405 -19.03 28.43 -10.66
C GLU A 405 -18.80 28.88 -9.21
N GLU A 406 -18.77 30.19 -8.97
CA GLU A 406 -18.67 30.78 -7.62
C GLU A 406 -20.05 30.81 -6.95
N VAL A 407 -20.48 29.65 -6.44
CA VAL A 407 -21.79 29.48 -5.79
C VAL A 407 -21.80 29.84 -4.31
N PHE A 408 -20.63 29.81 -3.66
CA PHE A 408 -20.46 30.22 -2.27
C PHE A 408 -19.81 31.61 -2.19
N GLU A 409 -20.29 32.45 -1.27
CA GLU A 409 -19.57 33.64 -0.86
C GLU A 409 -18.72 33.35 0.38
N VAL A 410 -17.42 33.67 0.31
CA VAL A 410 -16.45 33.56 1.40
C VAL A 410 -15.98 34.95 1.80
N THR A 411 -15.85 35.17 3.10
CA THR A 411 -15.34 36.40 3.71
C THR A 411 -14.33 36.07 4.80
N MET A 412 -13.35 36.95 4.99
CA MET A 412 -12.42 36.95 6.12
C MET A 412 -12.29 38.38 6.64
N ASP A 413 -12.34 38.56 7.97
CA ASP A 413 -12.10 39.87 8.60
C ASP A 413 -10.70 39.99 9.22
N ASP A 414 -10.37 41.20 9.72
CA ASP A 414 -9.08 41.52 10.36
C ASP A 414 -8.86 40.81 11.70
N THR A 415 -9.89 40.17 12.25
CA THR A 415 -9.80 39.33 13.47
C THR A 415 -9.55 37.86 13.16
N GLY A 416 -9.45 37.52 11.87
CA GLY A 416 -9.24 36.16 11.38
C GLY A 416 -10.49 35.31 11.36
N LEU A 417 -11.69 35.91 11.52
CA LEU A 417 -12.94 35.20 11.37
C LEU A 417 -13.22 34.98 9.88
N ILE A 418 -13.22 33.71 9.47
CA ILE A 418 -13.59 33.26 8.13
C ILE A 418 -15.05 32.82 8.17
N SER A 419 -15.84 33.14 7.14
CA SER A 419 -17.25 32.73 7.03
C SER A 419 -17.65 32.45 5.59
N ARG A 420 -18.58 31.50 5.39
CA ARG A 420 -19.20 31.18 4.10
C ARG A 420 -20.71 31.30 4.12
N THR A 421 -21.32 31.45 2.96
CA THR A 421 -22.75 31.21 2.75
C THR A 421 -23.07 29.71 2.75
N SER A 422 -24.35 29.38 2.98
CA SER A 422 -24.90 28.03 2.78
C SER A 422 -25.73 27.97 1.50
N LEU A 423 -25.89 26.77 0.92
CA LEU A 423 -26.89 26.51 -0.12
C LEU A 423 -28.10 25.76 0.45
N ASP A 424 -29.22 25.82 -0.28
CA ASP A 424 -30.42 25.01 0.05
C ASP A 424 -30.16 23.50 -0.18
N ASP A 425 -29.26 23.16 -1.10
CA ASP A 425 -28.81 21.81 -1.41
C ASP A 425 -27.30 21.83 -1.70
N GLU A 426 -26.50 21.21 -0.82
CA GLU A 426 -25.04 21.09 -0.94
C GLU A 426 -24.60 19.69 -1.39
N SER A 427 -25.54 18.79 -1.75
CA SER A 427 -25.24 17.38 -2.07
C SER A 427 -24.37 17.16 -3.32
N GLY A 428 -24.16 18.20 -4.13
CA GLY A 428 -23.25 18.17 -5.28
C GLY A 428 -21.82 18.66 -4.98
N TYR A 429 -21.52 19.03 -3.74
CA TYR A 429 -20.22 19.58 -3.33
C TYR A 429 -19.51 18.63 -2.36
N ASP A 430 -19.15 17.46 -2.86
CA ASP A 430 -18.44 16.44 -2.10
C ASP A 430 -17.11 16.99 -1.55
N ASN A 431 -16.80 16.65 -0.29
CA ASN A 431 -15.61 17.13 0.41
C ASN A 431 -15.42 18.66 0.31
N LEU A 432 -16.48 19.44 0.41
CA LEU A 432 -16.39 20.91 0.47
C LEU A 432 -15.35 21.30 1.54
N THR A 433 -14.33 22.06 1.14
CA THR A 433 -13.08 22.27 1.88
C THR A 433 -12.69 23.75 1.87
N TRP A 434 -12.29 24.26 3.03
CA TRP A 434 -11.60 25.53 3.18
C TRP A 434 -10.18 25.40 2.66
N HIS A 435 -9.81 26.18 1.65
CA HIS A 435 -8.43 26.33 1.19
C HIS A 435 -7.89 27.68 1.64
N ILE A 436 -6.79 27.67 2.39
CA ILE A 436 -6.20 28.89 2.96
C ILE A 436 -4.70 28.95 2.69
N GLU A 437 -4.28 30.08 2.12
CA GLU A 437 -2.88 30.41 1.92
C GLU A 437 -2.47 31.59 2.79
N ARG A 438 -1.22 31.55 3.25
CA ARG A 438 -0.52 32.67 3.87
C ARG A 438 0.73 32.98 3.05
N ASN A 439 0.84 34.22 2.59
CA ASN A 439 1.96 34.71 1.79
C ASN A 439 2.22 33.85 0.52
N GLY A 440 1.16 33.31 -0.07
CA GLY A 440 1.21 32.45 -1.27
C GLY A 440 1.58 30.99 -1.00
N SER A 441 1.62 30.56 0.27
CA SER A 441 1.80 29.15 0.64
C SER A 441 0.55 28.63 1.34
N VAL A 442 0.07 27.47 0.92
CA VAL A 442 -1.05 26.78 1.60
C VAL A 442 -0.66 26.48 3.05
N ILE A 443 -1.51 26.86 3.99
CA ILE A 443 -1.32 26.61 5.43
C ILE A 443 -2.43 25.76 6.04
N LEU A 444 -3.58 25.65 5.37
CA LEU A 444 -4.69 24.85 5.85
C LEU A 444 -5.63 24.46 4.70
N ASP A 445 -5.83 23.14 4.57
CA ASP A 445 -6.97 22.54 3.88
C ASP A 445 -7.81 21.77 4.89
N ARG A 446 -9.10 22.08 4.99
CA ARG A 446 -10.00 21.47 5.99
C ARG A 446 -11.46 21.43 5.54
N LEU A 447 -12.13 20.31 5.80
CA LEU A 447 -13.57 20.14 5.53
C LEU A 447 -14.42 21.30 6.09
N ALA A 448 -15.32 21.80 5.25
CA ALA A 448 -16.19 22.95 5.45
C ALA A 448 -17.69 22.61 5.43
N TYR A 449 -18.06 21.35 5.14
CA TYR A 449 -19.46 20.92 4.93
C TYR A 449 -20.38 21.37 6.09
N ASP A 450 -20.00 21.09 7.34
CA ASP A 450 -20.77 21.53 8.52
C ASP A 450 -20.17 22.76 9.25
N GLU A 451 -19.18 23.43 8.66
CA GLU A 451 -18.48 24.57 9.26
C GLU A 451 -18.76 25.85 8.47
N MET A 452 -19.73 26.64 8.92
CA MET A 452 -20.08 27.92 8.27
C MET A 452 -19.06 29.03 8.53
N SER A 453 -18.30 28.92 9.62
CA SER A 453 -17.31 29.91 10.03
C SER A 453 -16.35 29.34 11.06
N PHE A 454 -15.10 29.80 11.04
CA PHE A 454 -14.14 29.56 12.12
C PHE A 454 -13.14 30.70 12.20
N ASN A 455 -12.42 30.79 13.33
CA ASN A 455 -11.40 31.82 13.49
C ASN A 455 -10.00 31.23 13.28
N LEU A 456 -9.37 31.61 12.17
CA LEU A 456 -8.04 31.13 11.77
C LEU A 456 -6.96 31.47 12.80
N PHE A 457 -7.07 32.63 13.45
CA PHE A 457 -6.06 33.12 14.39
C PHE A 457 -6.08 32.42 15.74
N THR A 458 -7.06 31.56 15.98
CA THR A 458 -7.02 30.60 17.10
C THR A 458 -6.05 29.44 16.82
N ILE A 459 -5.71 29.21 15.55
CA ILE A 459 -4.84 28.12 15.08
C ILE A 459 -3.48 28.68 14.69
N PHE A 460 -3.46 29.77 13.90
CA PHE A 460 -2.24 30.39 13.37
C PHE A 460 -2.14 31.85 13.80
N ILE A 461 -1.13 32.18 14.61
CA ILE A 461 -0.90 33.55 15.06
C ILE A 461 -0.44 34.42 13.87
N PRO A 462 -1.15 35.51 13.54
CA PRO A 462 -0.77 36.38 12.42
C PRO A 462 0.36 37.33 12.80
N GLU A 463 1.08 37.79 11.78
CA GLU A 463 2.10 38.84 11.83
C GLU A 463 1.69 40.02 10.95
N SER A 464 2.10 41.23 11.33
CA SER A 464 1.89 42.43 10.50
C SER A 464 2.60 42.25 9.15
N GLY A 465 1.87 42.49 8.07
CA GLY A 465 2.31 42.28 6.70
C GLY A 465 1.93 40.92 6.10
N ASP A 466 1.36 39.99 6.88
CA ASP A 466 0.84 38.74 6.32
C ASP A 466 -0.31 39.01 5.35
N THR A 467 -0.29 38.31 4.21
CA THR A 467 -1.41 38.25 3.26
C THR A 467 -2.05 36.88 3.31
N TYR A 468 -3.36 36.83 3.50
CA TYR A 468 -4.16 35.61 3.48
C TYR A 468 -5.04 35.56 2.24
N THR A 469 -5.13 34.39 1.63
CA THR A 469 -6.02 34.07 0.51
C THR A 469 -6.91 32.91 0.95
N VAL A 470 -8.23 33.09 0.90
CA VAL A 470 -9.21 32.10 1.39
C VAL A 470 -10.29 31.85 0.34
N TYR A 471 -10.57 30.59 0.06
CA TYR A 471 -11.68 30.17 -0.79
C TYR A 471 -12.15 28.77 -0.43
N LEU A 472 -13.27 28.33 -1.02
CA LEU A 472 -13.76 26.97 -0.92
C LEU A 472 -13.43 26.19 -2.18
N THR A 473 -13.08 24.93 -1.97
CA THR A 473 -12.98 23.91 -3.01
C THR A 473 -13.93 22.77 -2.70
N TYR A 474 -14.24 21.97 -3.70
CA TYR A 474 -14.91 20.68 -3.53
C TYR A 474 -14.24 19.67 -4.44
N PHE A 475 -14.37 18.39 -4.10
CA PHE A 475 -13.81 17.32 -4.89
C PHE A 475 -14.73 17.02 -6.08
N ASN A 476 -14.19 17.14 -7.29
CA ASN A 476 -14.88 16.88 -8.54
C ASN A 476 -13.94 16.22 -9.54
N ASP A 477 -14.37 15.12 -10.15
CA ASP A 477 -13.58 14.32 -11.10
C ASP A 477 -12.10 14.22 -10.68
N TYR A 478 -11.88 13.65 -9.49
CA TYR A 478 -10.57 13.26 -8.97
C TYR A 478 -9.63 14.41 -8.53
N THR A 479 -10.08 15.68 -8.51
CA THR A 479 -9.33 16.81 -7.96
C THR A 479 -10.20 17.81 -7.21
N TYR A 480 -9.59 18.69 -6.43
CA TYR A 480 -10.26 19.83 -5.82
C TYR A 480 -10.40 20.99 -6.82
N VAL A 481 -11.64 21.46 -7.02
CA VAL A 481 -11.99 22.60 -7.87
C VAL A 481 -12.58 23.71 -7.01
N ARG A 482 -12.21 24.96 -7.28
CA ARG A 482 -12.74 26.12 -6.55
C ARG A 482 -14.23 26.34 -6.85
N CYS A 483 -15.03 26.59 -5.83
CA CYS A 483 -16.48 26.84 -5.93
C CYS A 483 -16.95 28.13 -5.22
N SER A 484 -16.03 29.01 -4.85
CA SER A 484 -16.34 30.31 -4.24
C SER A 484 -15.53 31.45 -4.84
N ASN A 485 -15.90 32.68 -4.49
CA ASN A 485 -14.98 33.82 -4.63
C ASN A 485 -13.74 33.62 -3.74
N ILE A 486 -12.69 34.39 -4.03
CA ILE A 486 -11.51 34.53 -3.16
C ILE A 486 -11.73 35.71 -2.20
N ALA A 487 -11.45 35.49 -0.91
CA ALA A 487 -11.26 36.53 0.08
C ALA A 487 -9.76 36.75 0.31
N GLU A 488 -9.27 37.96 0.05
CA GLU A 488 -7.89 38.37 0.32
C GLU A 488 -7.85 39.37 1.48
N VAL A 489 -6.99 39.13 2.48
CA VAL A 489 -6.82 40.01 3.65
C VAL A 489 -5.33 40.23 3.91
N THR A 490 -4.93 41.48 4.14
CA THR A 490 -3.58 41.82 4.63
C THR A 490 -3.68 42.30 6.07
N ILE A 491 -2.85 41.76 6.95
CA ILE A 491 -2.82 42.13 8.37
C ILE A 491 -1.97 43.39 8.55
N GLU A 492 -2.57 44.44 9.10
CA GLU A 492 -1.90 45.73 9.37
C GLU A 492 -0.95 45.68 10.57
#